data_AF-A0A128EK38-F1
#
_entry.id   AF-A0A128EK38-F1
#
_cell.length_a   1.000
_cell.length_b   1.000
_cell.length_c   1.000
_cell.angle_alpha   90.00
_cell.angle_beta   90.00
_cell.angle_gamma   90.00
#
_symmetry.space_group_name_H-M   'P 1'
#
loop_
_entity.id
_entity.type
_entity.pdbx_description
1 polymer ?
#
loop_
_entity_poly.entity_id
_entity_poly.type
_entity_poly.pdbx_seq_one_letter_code
_entity_poly.pdbx_strand_id
1 'polypeptide(L)'
;MLKYNVPGQPTKEQLKEAYDECYDDYIWHKSRLENKKPKEIYFSLRAELSKNMCSDENGTFNDIKEYMEYKNKRKLTDSIVYVIRANKVILKDKSDTIYNKINTINQKKFID
;
A
#
# COMPACT_ATOMS: atom_id res chain seq x y z
N MET A 1 -10.65 -3.63 22.16
CA MET A 1 -11.57 -2.47 22.17
C MET A 1 -11.18 -1.47 23.23
N LEU A 2 -11.07 -0.18 22.87
CA LEU A 2 -10.90 0.91 23.84
C LEU A 2 -12.14 0.92 24.77
N LYS A 3 -11.93 0.90 26.09
CA LYS A 3 -12.99 0.74 27.10
C LYS A 3 -14.03 1.87 27.16
N TYR A 4 -13.92 2.89 26.30
CA TYR A 4 -14.75 4.08 26.34
C TYR A 4 -15.27 4.40 24.93
N ASN A 5 -16.60 4.58 24.82
CA ASN A 5 -17.27 5.11 23.64
C ASN A 5 -16.87 6.59 23.48
N VAL A 6 -15.72 6.83 22.85
CA VAL A 6 -15.27 8.17 22.51
C VAL A 6 -16.08 8.63 21.28
N PRO A 7 -16.70 9.82 21.29
CA PRO A 7 -17.40 10.36 20.14
C PRO A 7 -16.50 10.33 18.89
N GLY A 8 -17.04 9.86 17.76
CA GLY A 8 -16.29 9.74 16.49
C GLY A 8 -15.54 8.42 16.29
N GLN A 9 -15.68 7.44 17.19
CA GLN A 9 -15.25 6.07 16.93
C GLN A 9 -16.10 5.43 15.82
N PRO A 10 -15.49 4.69 14.88
CA PRO A 10 -16.24 4.02 13.82
C PRO A 10 -17.13 2.90 14.39
N THR A 11 -18.36 2.79 13.87
CA THR A 11 -19.28 1.69 14.18
C THR A 11 -18.83 0.39 13.51
N LYS A 12 -19.42 -0.75 13.90
CA LYS A 12 -19.11 -2.04 13.27
C LYS A 12 -19.43 -2.04 11.77
N GLU A 13 -20.51 -1.37 11.39
CA GLU A 13 -20.92 -1.20 9.99
C GLU A 13 -19.85 -0.40 9.23
N GLN A 14 -19.32 0.67 9.81
CA GLN A 14 -18.24 1.46 9.21
C GLN A 14 -16.92 0.70 9.12
N LEU A 15 -16.62 -0.20 10.07
CA LEU A 15 -15.48 -1.10 9.99
C LEU A 15 -15.64 -2.08 8.82
N LYS A 16 -16.84 -2.63 8.62
CA LYS A 16 -17.14 -3.55 7.51
C LYS A 16 -17.08 -2.82 6.16
N GLU A 17 -17.73 -1.67 6.04
CA GLU A 17 -17.73 -0.85 4.82
C GLU A 17 -16.31 -0.49 4.38
N ALA A 18 -15.48 -0.02 5.31
CA ALA A 18 -14.08 0.29 4.99
C ALA A 18 -13.24 -0.94 4.62
N TYR A 19 -13.58 -2.11 5.18
CA TYR A 19 -12.95 -3.37 4.80
C TYR A 19 -13.34 -3.76 3.37
N ASP A 20 -14.61 -3.59 3.01
CA ASP A 20 -15.13 -3.91 1.67
C ASP A 20 -14.49 -3.03 0.60
N GLU A 21 -14.37 -1.73 0.84
CA GLU A 21 -13.62 -0.82 -0.04
C GLU A 21 -12.16 -1.28 -0.23
N CYS A 22 -11.53 -1.75 0.85
CA CYS A 22 -10.17 -2.26 0.81
C CYS A 22 -10.08 -3.58 0.01
N TYR A 23 -11.06 -4.47 0.19
CA TYR A 23 -11.16 -5.74 -0.52
C TYR A 23 -11.37 -5.53 -2.03
N ASP A 24 -12.24 -4.60 -2.42
CA ASP A 24 -12.43 -4.21 -3.82
C ASP A 24 -11.11 -3.73 -4.45
N ASP A 25 -10.35 -2.92 -3.70
CA ASP A 25 -9.00 -2.52 -4.09
C ASP A 25 -8.09 -3.75 -4.27
N TYR A 26 -8.11 -4.72 -3.35
CA TYR A 26 -7.35 -5.96 -3.49
C TYR A 26 -7.71 -6.72 -4.77
N ILE A 27 -9.00 -6.92 -5.08
CA ILE A 27 -9.44 -7.60 -6.29
C ILE A 27 -9.00 -6.85 -7.55
N TRP A 28 -9.16 -5.53 -7.57
CA TRP A 28 -8.71 -4.70 -8.68
C TRP A 28 -7.19 -4.83 -8.90
N HIS A 29 -6.41 -4.78 -7.82
CA HIS A 29 -4.96 -4.92 -7.91
C HIS A 29 -4.52 -6.33 -8.36
N LYS A 30 -5.14 -7.38 -7.79
CA LYS A 30 -4.88 -8.77 -8.16
C LYS A 30 -5.11 -9.02 -9.65
N SER A 31 -6.27 -8.59 -10.17
CA SER A 31 -6.62 -8.78 -11.59
C SER A 31 -5.63 -8.10 -12.55
N ARG A 32 -5.13 -6.91 -12.21
CA ARG A 32 -4.14 -6.18 -13.01
C ARG A 32 -2.76 -6.84 -12.98
N LEU A 33 -2.35 -7.39 -11.83
CA LEU A 33 -1.08 -8.10 -11.69
C LEU A 33 -1.07 -9.40 -12.51
N GLU A 34 -2.20 -10.11 -12.55
CA GLU A 34 -2.39 -11.32 -13.39
C GLU A 34 -2.32 -10.98 -14.88
N ASN A 35 -2.84 -9.83 -15.29
CA ASN A 35 -2.84 -9.36 -16.68
C ASN A 35 -1.48 -8.82 -17.20
N LYS A 36 -0.39 -8.98 -16.44
CA LYS A 36 1.02 -8.63 -16.82
C LYS A 36 1.23 -7.23 -17.43
N LYS A 37 0.33 -6.26 -17.18
CA LYS A 37 0.54 -4.88 -17.65
C LYS A 37 1.78 -4.27 -16.97
N PRO A 38 2.47 -3.29 -17.60
CA PRO A 38 3.63 -2.63 -17.00
C PRO A 38 3.31 -2.18 -15.58
N LYS A 39 4.08 -2.70 -14.62
CA LYS A 39 3.85 -2.46 -13.19
C LYS A 39 4.50 -1.14 -12.81
N GLU A 40 3.71 -0.07 -12.80
CA GLU A 40 4.17 1.16 -12.13
C GLU A 40 4.34 0.85 -10.65
N ILE A 41 5.46 1.24 -10.03
CA ILE A 41 5.78 0.77 -8.67
C ILE A 41 4.70 1.18 -7.65
N TYR A 42 4.05 2.32 -7.86
CA TYR A 42 2.93 2.74 -7.01
C TYR A 42 1.76 1.74 -6.99
N PHE A 43 1.58 0.98 -8.07
CA PHE A 43 0.57 -0.06 -8.18
C PHE A 43 0.87 -1.20 -7.20
N SER A 44 2.12 -1.64 -7.17
CA SER A 44 2.59 -2.71 -6.29
C SER A 44 2.43 -2.33 -4.82
N LEU A 45 2.67 -1.07 -4.45
CA LEU A 45 2.52 -0.61 -3.06
C LEU A 45 1.08 -0.70 -2.56
N ARG A 46 0.10 -0.29 -3.37
CA ARG A 46 -1.31 -0.40 -3.03
C ARG A 46 -1.78 -1.86 -3.04
N ALA A 47 -1.31 -2.66 -4.00
CA ALA A 47 -1.61 -4.08 -4.10
C ALA A 47 -1.14 -4.87 -2.86
N GLU A 48 0.09 -4.62 -2.40
CA GLU A 48 0.63 -5.27 -1.20
C GLU A 48 -0.10 -4.80 0.07
N LEU A 49 -0.47 -3.51 0.16
CA LEU A 49 -1.24 -3.03 1.30
C LEU A 49 -2.59 -3.74 1.41
N SER A 50 -3.38 -3.76 0.33
CA SER A 50 -4.72 -4.36 0.36
C SER A 50 -4.66 -5.87 0.53
N LYS A 51 -3.72 -6.56 -0.15
CA LYS A 51 -3.48 -8.00 0.05
C LYS A 51 -3.19 -8.36 1.51
N ASN A 52 -2.42 -7.54 2.24
CA ASN A 52 -2.04 -7.87 3.61
C ASN A 52 -3.08 -7.49 4.66
N MET A 53 -4.00 -6.56 4.35
CA MET A 53 -4.96 -6.02 5.33
C MET A 53 -6.40 -6.49 5.09
N CYS A 54 -6.75 -6.85 3.85
CA CYS A 54 -8.14 -7.05 3.46
C CYS A 54 -8.31 -8.03 2.28
N SER A 55 -7.63 -9.17 2.32
CA SER A 55 -7.70 -10.19 1.25
C SER A 55 -8.89 -11.15 1.35
N ASP A 56 -9.65 -11.11 2.44
CA ASP A 56 -10.69 -12.10 2.72
C ASP A 56 -12.06 -11.56 2.30
N GLU A 57 -12.75 -12.24 1.38
CA GLU A 57 -14.00 -11.76 0.76
C GLU A 57 -15.12 -11.42 1.76
N ASN A 58 -15.18 -12.15 2.88
CA ASN A 58 -16.19 -11.96 3.92
C ASN A 58 -15.59 -11.33 5.19
N GLY A 59 -14.43 -10.69 5.07
CA GLY A 59 -13.72 -10.12 6.20
C GLY A 59 -14.32 -8.82 6.73
N THR A 60 -13.76 -8.37 7.84
CA THR A 60 -13.99 -7.06 8.48
C THR A 60 -12.77 -6.71 9.30
N PHE A 61 -12.52 -5.42 9.56
CA PHE A 61 -11.54 -5.07 10.58
C PHE A 61 -12.02 -5.57 11.96
N ASN A 62 -11.14 -6.27 12.67
CA ASN A 62 -11.45 -6.93 13.94
C ASN A 62 -11.78 -5.91 15.03
N ASP A 63 -11.07 -4.78 15.01
CA ASP A 63 -11.32 -3.67 15.90
C ASP A 63 -10.91 -2.31 15.30
N ILE A 64 -11.19 -1.26 16.07
CA ILE A 64 -10.85 0.12 15.71
C ILE A 64 -9.34 0.29 15.52
N LYS A 65 -8.50 -0.46 16.25
CA LYS A 65 -7.04 -0.33 16.15
C LYS A 65 -6.56 -0.81 14.79
N GLU A 66 -7.04 -1.96 14.33
CA GLU A 66 -6.72 -2.49 13.00
C GLU A 66 -7.22 -1.56 11.88
N TYR A 67 -8.45 -1.04 12.01
CA TYR A 67 -8.97 -0.03 11.07
C TYR A 67 -8.09 1.23 11.02
N MET A 68 -7.70 1.76 12.17
CA MET A 68 -6.82 2.95 12.22
C MET A 68 -5.45 2.65 11.62
N GLU A 69 -4.91 1.44 11.85
CA GLU A 69 -3.67 1.00 11.21
C GLU A 69 -3.81 0.96 9.69
N TYR A 70 -4.90 0.42 9.15
CA TYR A 70 -5.21 0.45 7.73
C TYR A 70 -5.27 1.89 7.20
N LYS A 71 -6.05 2.78 7.81
CA LYS A 71 -6.19 4.18 7.35
C LYS A 71 -4.85 4.91 7.35
N ASN A 72 -4.03 4.69 8.37
CA ASN A 72 -2.70 5.30 8.46
C ASN A 72 -1.76 4.78 7.37
N LYS A 73 -1.70 3.45 7.19
CA LYS A 73 -0.89 2.84 6.12
C LYS A 73 -1.37 3.27 4.73
N ARG A 74 -2.68 3.35 4.51
CA ARG A 74 -3.25 3.82 3.24
C ARG A 74 -2.86 5.26 2.94
N LYS A 75 -2.99 6.16 3.91
CA LYS A 75 -2.59 7.57 3.76
C LYS A 75 -1.09 7.71 3.45
N LEU A 76 -0.25 6.92 4.12
CA LEU A 76 1.19 6.89 3.84
C LEU A 76 1.48 6.39 2.43
N THR A 77 0.89 5.25 2.04
CA THR A 77 1.02 4.69 0.69
C THR A 77 0.60 5.69 -0.36
N ASP A 78 -0.56 6.34 -0.21
CA ASP A 78 -1.05 7.33 -1.16
C ASP A 78 -0.14 8.57 -1.27
N SER A 79 0.45 8.99 -0.15
CA SER A 79 1.44 10.09 -0.15
C SER A 79 2.71 9.69 -0.90
N ILE A 80 3.21 8.47 -0.72
CA ILE A 80 4.36 7.93 -1.45
C ILE A 80 4.04 7.83 -2.95
N VAL A 81 2.86 7.29 -3.30
CA VAL A 81 2.38 7.20 -4.69
C VAL A 81 2.33 8.60 -5.32
N TYR A 82 1.83 9.60 -4.60
CA TYR A 82 1.78 10.98 -5.07
C TYR A 82 3.18 11.51 -5.37
N VAL A 83 4.13 11.37 -4.44
CA VAL A 83 5.52 11.82 -4.63
C VAL A 83 6.17 11.12 -5.82
N ILE A 84 5.96 9.81 -5.95
CA ILE A 84 6.47 9.02 -7.09
C ILE A 84 5.94 9.56 -8.41
N ARG A 85 4.63 9.79 -8.52
CA ARG A 85 4.00 10.28 -9.75
C ARG A 85 4.38 11.72 -10.07
N ALA A 86 4.37 12.59 -9.06
CA ALA A 86 4.69 14.01 -9.22
C ALA A 86 6.14 14.23 -9.67
N ASN A 87 7.08 13.45 -9.13
CA ASN A 87 8.50 13.60 -9.43
C ASN A 87 9.01 12.57 -10.46
N LYS A 88 8.11 11.79 -11.08
CA LYS A 88 8.44 10.69 -12.00
C LYS A 88 9.53 9.77 -11.42
N VAL A 89 9.44 9.48 -10.11
CA VAL A 89 10.44 8.68 -9.40
C VAL A 89 10.37 7.25 -9.93
N ILE A 90 11.48 6.75 -10.42
CA ILE A 90 11.63 5.34 -10.77
C ILE A 90 12.17 4.64 -9.51
N LEU A 91 11.31 3.92 -8.80
CA LEU A 91 11.77 2.98 -7.77
C LEU A 91 12.48 1.83 -8.48
N LYS A 92 13.81 1.88 -8.44
CA LYS A 92 14.67 0.87 -9.03
C LYS A 92 14.72 -0.36 -8.12
N ASP A 93 14.49 -1.52 -8.72
CA ASP A 93 14.82 -2.80 -8.10
C ASP A 93 16.34 -2.85 -7.85
N LYS A 94 16.77 -3.43 -6.72
CA LYS A 94 18.20 -3.66 -6.45
C LYS A 94 18.86 -4.55 -7.51
N SER A 95 18.08 -5.36 -8.22
CA SER A 95 18.52 -6.20 -9.33
C SER A 95 18.66 -5.46 -10.67
N ASP A 96 18.25 -4.19 -10.75
CA ASP A 96 18.28 -3.42 -12.00
C ASP A 96 19.71 -2.96 -12.35
N THR A 97 20.18 -3.23 -13.56
CA THR A 97 21.58 -2.96 -13.98
C THR A 97 21.92 -1.47 -13.98
N ILE A 98 20.93 -0.59 -14.16
CA ILE A 98 21.11 0.87 -14.08
C ILE A 98 21.26 1.33 -12.63
N TYR A 99 20.74 0.60 -11.63
CA TYR A 99 20.96 0.90 -10.20
C TYR A 99 22.45 0.78 -9.85
N ASN A 100 23.09 -0.32 -10.28
CA ASN A 100 24.52 -0.56 -10.04
C ASN A 100 25.41 0.50 -10.70
N LYS A 101 25.05 0.97 -11.89
CA LYS A 101 25.81 2.01 -12.62
C LYS A 101 25.71 3.40 -11.99
N ILE A 102 24.58 3.77 -11.39
CA ILE A 102 24.41 5.10 -10.75
C ILE A 102 24.92 5.09 -9.31
N ASN A 103 24.78 3.98 -8.59
CA ASN A 103 25.31 3.84 -7.23
C ASN A 103 26.81 3.65 -7.19
N THR A 104 27.48 3.52 -8.33
CA THR A 104 28.93 3.56 -8.42
C THR A 104 29.37 4.75 -9.24
N ILE A 105 30.09 5.70 -8.61
CA ILE A 105 30.80 6.76 -9.33
C ILE A 105 32.28 6.40 -9.27
N ASN A 106 32.93 6.24 -10.42
CA ASN A 106 34.32 5.78 -10.52
C ASN A 106 34.58 4.49 -9.71
N GLN A 107 33.65 3.52 -9.81
CA GLN A 107 33.72 2.22 -9.12
C GLN A 107 33.61 2.29 -7.58
N LYS A 108 33.32 3.45 -6.98
CA LYS A 108 33.03 3.58 -5.54
C LYS A 108 31.54 3.71 -5.28
N LYS A 109 31.05 2.96 -4.28
CA LYS A 109 29.66 3.03 -3.84
C LYS A 109 29.35 4.41 -3.29
N PHE A 110 28.26 5.01 -3.76
CA PHE A 110 27.81 6.36 -3.36
C PHE A 110 27.05 6.35 -2.03
N ILE A 111 26.43 5.23 -1.66
CA ILE A 111 25.72 5.01 -0.41
C ILE A 111 26.06 3.59 0.07
N ASP A 112 26.42 3.46 1.35
CA ASP A 112 26.83 2.20 2.00
C ASP A 112 25.68 1.20 2.17
#